data_AF-A0A087ECF3-F1
#
_entry.id   AF-A0A087ECF3-F1
#
_cell.length_a   1.000
_cell.length_b   1.000
_cell.length_c   1.000
_cell.angle_alpha   90.00
_cell.angle_beta   90.00
_cell.angle_gamma   90.00
#
_symmetry.space_group_name_H-M   'P 1'
#
loop_
_entity.id
_entity.type
_entity.pdbx_description
1 polymer ?
#
loop_
_entity_poly.entity_id
_entity_poly.type
_entity_poly.pdbx_seq_one_letter_code
_entity_poly.pdbx_strand_id
1 'polypeptide(L)'
;MVERFPIVLRGYDKEKVDEAFSATDEALARLRNQVRSSDETILRLQAQLQEEKNNVKKAASGTSFASLGANAQQMLASAEQTSTELLNRAKQDAAAIRAAAKAQAETVINNANIDAQHALDEANSKAATLIDNAKNEAETITMNAQEDAAQLRSETAKIVTEQRETVELELSNAREEHNKRLESEKATQNRELSDMQAQAAQQIAEQRKSANAEIAQLKSESNDQIENALAEANKKLADVREQVSRMMTEAQRKAGEITDAANAKAQEITDEAEVHRTKTMSQVNAEAEQIRADIAAQQDEATRKVNELLDHLDERRTAAKQESDELVAQAKHVREEADAYAASKREEADGQATELLRKANEDASSQIEERRQAAQIEIDGLQKNIEELQQREATITQRVTELRSMFANAFSGFAFDQVQSGNDVSVVNAIAQADEVETPSDDSNDDNEVAESAESESAQDEPGDSEDNDAQDADEQHDEE
;
A
#
# COMPACT_ATOMS: atom_id res chain seq x y z
N MET A 1 141.88 -112.32 71.64
CA MET A 1 141.38 -111.67 72.87
C MET A 1 141.96 -110.25 72.98
N VAL A 2 141.83 -109.42 71.92
CA VAL A 2 142.42 -108.06 71.84
C VAL A 2 141.40 -107.08 71.22
N GLU A 3 140.10 -107.36 71.42
CA GLU A 3 138.96 -106.64 70.82
C GLU A 3 137.97 -106.14 71.89
N ARG A 4 138.46 -105.85 73.10
CA ARG A 4 137.64 -105.32 74.21
C ARG A 4 138.03 -103.95 74.71
N PHE A 5 139.18 -103.42 74.28
CA PHE A 5 139.68 -102.11 74.66
C PHE A 5 140.14 -101.37 73.39
N PRO A 6 139.41 -100.34 72.93
CA PRO A 6 139.87 -99.54 71.80
C PRO A 6 141.15 -98.78 72.20
N ILE A 7 142.01 -98.54 71.21
CA ILE A 7 143.29 -97.84 71.39
C ILE A 7 143.14 -96.43 70.83
N VAL A 8 143.26 -95.44 71.70
CA VAL A 8 143.32 -94.02 71.37
C VAL A 8 144.78 -93.61 71.10
N LEU A 9 145.01 -92.39 70.62
CA LEU A 9 146.28 -91.97 70.00
C LEU A 9 147.56 -92.12 70.87
N ARG A 10 147.44 -92.38 72.19
CA ARG A 10 148.56 -92.74 73.11
C ARG A 10 148.19 -93.80 74.17
N GLY A 11 147.35 -94.78 73.86
CA GLY A 11 147.11 -95.94 74.73
C GLY A 11 145.69 -96.49 74.68
N TYR A 12 145.39 -97.49 75.51
CA TYR A 12 144.02 -97.97 75.67
C TYR A 12 143.09 -96.87 76.21
N ASP A 13 141.86 -96.87 75.73
CA ASP A 13 140.78 -96.04 76.25
C ASP A 13 140.55 -96.35 77.74
N LYS A 14 140.87 -95.39 78.60
CA LYS A 14 140.76 -95.52 80.06
C LYS A 14 139.32 -95.73 80.50
N GLU A 15 138.34 -95.09 79.85
CA GLU A 15 136.93 -95.22 80.24
C GLU A 15 136.42 -96.62 79.93
N LYS A 16 136.80 -97.20 78.78
CA LYS A 16 136.46 -98.59 78.42
C LYS A 16 137.20 -99.62 79.27
N VAL A 17 138.41 -99.31 79.73
CA VAL A 17 139.16 -100.16 80.69
C VAL A 17 138.51 -100.14 82.06
N ASP A 18 138.19 -98.96 82.60
CA ASP A 18 137.52 -98.80 83.90
C ASP A 18 136.10 -99.42 83.90
N GLU A 19 135.34 -99.25 82.80
CA GLU A 19 134.03 -99.89 82.61
C GLU A 19 134.12 -101.43 82.66
N ALA A 20 135.11 -102.01 81.99
CA ALA A 20 135.29 -103.47 82.03
C ALA A 20 135.77 -103.97 83.40
N PHE A 21 136.62 -103.22 84.11
CA PHE A 21 136.99 -103.55 85.48
C PHE A 21 135.77 -103.51 86.41
N SER A 22 134.95 -102.46 86.34
CA SER A 22 133.68 -102.38 87.07
C SER A 22 132.76 -103.57 86.75
N ALA A 23 132.63 -103.93 85.47
CA ALA A 23 131.83 -105.09 85.07
C ALA A 23 132.40 -106.43 85.59
N THR A 24 133.73 -106.57 85.70
CA THR A 24 134.34 -107.75 86.33
C THR A 24 134.18 -107.78 87.84
N ASP A 25 134.29 -106.63 88.53
CA ASP A 25 134.07 -106.55 89.98
C ASP A 25 132.61 -106.83 90.34
N GLU A 26 131.65 -106.35 89.54
CA GLU A 26 130.25 -106.75 89.64
C GLU A 26 130.08 -108.26 89.46
N ALA A 27 130.68 -108.85 88.43
CA ALA A 27 130.60 -110.30 88.19
C ALA A 27 131.21 -111.11 89.36
N LEU A 28 132.32 -110.64 89.93
CA LEU A 28 133.01 -111.27 91.05
C LEU A 28 132.23 -111.10 92.36
N ALA A 29 131.57 -109.96 92.59
CA ALA A 29 130.63 -109.75 93.69
C ALA A 29 129.39 -110.66 93.56
N ARG A 30 128.81 -110.80 92.35
CA ARG A 30 127.71 -111.73 92.06
C ARG A 30 128.14 -113.18 92.35
N LEU A 31 129.34 -113.60 91.92
CA LEU A 31 129.87 -114.94 92.23
C LEU A 31 130.07 -115.18 93.73
N ARG A 32 130.63 -114.21 94.47
CA ARG A 32 130.81 -114.29 95.93
C ARG A 32 129.47 -114.44 96.66
N ASN A 33 128.45 -113.70 96.25
CA ASN A 33 127.10 -113.81 96.80
C ASN A 33 126.47 -115.17 96.45
N GLN A 34 126.70 -115.69 95.25
CA GLN A 34 126.24 -117.02 94.85
C GLN A 34 126.90 -118.13 95.70
N VAL A 35 128.23 -118.12 95.85
CA VAL A 35 128.97 -119.07 96.71
C VAL A 35 128.44 -119.05 98.14
N ARG A 36 128.30 -117.85 98.73
CA ARG A 36 127.74 -117.68 100.08
C ARG A 36 126.32 -118.26 100.19
N SER A 37 125.47 -118.02 99.20
CA SER A 37 124.10 -118.57 99.20
C SER A 37 124.08 -120.11 99.08
N SER A 38 125.03 -120.71 98.36
CA SER A 38 125.20 -122.17 98.33
C SER A 38 125.73 -122.73 99.65
N ASP A 39 126.70 -122.07 100.30
CA ASP A 39 127.18 -122.49 101.62
C ASP A 39 126.06 -122.42 102.68
N GLU A 40 125.24 -121.36 102.67
CA GLU A 40 124.07 -121.23 103.53
C GLU A 40 122.99 -122.30 103.25
N THR A 41 122.83 -122.76 102.00
CA THR A 41 121.92 -123.90 101.72
C THR A 41 122.54 -125.25 102.10
N ILE A 42 123.85 -125.46 101.94
CA ILE A 42 124.56 -126.68 102.39
C ILE A 42 124.45 -126.84 103.90
N LEU A 43 124.66 -125.75 104.67
CA LEU A 43 124.51 -125.76 106.13
C LEU A 43 123.07 -126.07 106.57
N ARG A 44 122.05 -125.51 105.90
CA ARG A 44 120.64 -125.87 106.15
C ARG A 44 120.35 -127.34 105.86
N LEU A 45 120.85 -127.86 104.73
CA LEU A 45 120.68 -129.27 104.35
C LEU A 45 121.38 -130.23 105.33
N GLN A 46 122.57 -129.88 105.82
CA GLN A 46 123.25 -130.66 106.87
C GLN A 46 122.47 -130.65 108.20
N ALA A 47 121.95 -129.49 108.61
CA ALA A 47 121.11 -129.39 109.80
C ALA A 47 119.84 -130.25 109.68
N GLN A 48 119.13 -130.17 108.54
CA GLN A 48 117.97 -131.02 108.25
C GLN A 48 118.30 -132.51 108.25
N LEU A 49 119.43 -132.93 107.64
CA LEU A 49 119.87 -134.32 107.66
C LEU A 49 120.19 -134.84 109.08
N GLN A 50 120.64 -133.96 109.97
CA GLN A 50 120.91 -134.30 111.37
C GLN A 50 119.64 -134.29 112.23
N GLU A 51 118.68 -133.42 111.93
CA GLU A 51 117.35 -133.44 112.53
C GLU A 51 116.55 -134.69 112.12
N GLU A 52 116.55 -135.06 110.84
CA GLU A 52 115.92 -136.31 110.38
C GLU A 52 116.56 -137.56 111.00
N LYS A 53 117.89 -137.61 111.11
CA LYS A 53 118.58 -138.68 111.87
C LYS A 53 118.17 -138.74 113.34
N ASN A 54 117.77 -137.62 113.95
CA ASN A 54 117.23 -137.59 115.31
C ASN A 54 115.74 -137.96 115.36
N ASN A 55 114.95 -137.60 114.36
CA ASN A 55 113.54 -137.97 114.25
C ASN A 55 113.36 -139.48 114.03
N VAL A 56 114.16 -140.09 113.15
CA VAL A 56 114.21 -141.55 112.96
C VAL A 56 114.59 -142.28 114.26
N LYS A 57 115.53 -141.73 115.05
CA LYS A 57 115.86 -142.28 116.38
C LYS A 57 114.70 -142.19 117.38
N LYS A 58 113.97 -141.06 117.43
CA LYS A 58 112.78 -140.89 118.30
C LYS A 58 111.65 -141.84 117.88
N ALA A 59 111.43 -142.03 116.58
CA ALA A 59 110.40 -142.92 116.06
C ALA A 59 110.63 -144.41 116.41
N ALA A 60 111.88 -144.80 116.67
CA ALA A 60 112.24 -146.17 117.04
C ALA A 60 111.91 -146.54 118.50
N SER A 61 111.64 -145.57 119.39
CA SER A 61 111.44 -145.82 120.83
C SER A 61 109.97 -145.85 121.25
N GLY A 62 109.24 -146.91 120.87
CA GLY A 62 108.03 -147.38 121.56
C GLY A 62 106.73 -146.59 121.31
N THR A 63 105.94 -146.99 120.32
CA THR A 63 104.56 -146.54 120.13
C THR A 63 103.58 -147.29 121.06
N SER A 64 102.63 -146.57 121.67
CA SER A 64 101.63 -147.12 122.60
C SER A 64 100.22 -146.66 122.20
N PHE A 65 99.22 -147.53 122.37
CA PHE A 65 97.86 -147.34 121.83
C PHE A 65 97.17 -146.04 122.27
N ALA A 66 97.52 -145.52 123.45
CA ALA A 66 97.00 -144.25 123.96
C ALA A 66 97.40 -143.03 123.11
N SER A 67 98.59 -143.02 122.48
CA SER A 67 98.98 -141.92 121.59
C SER A 67 98.23 -141.95 120.25
N LEU A 68 97.74 -143.12 119.82
CA LEU A 68 96.91 -143.24 118.62
C LEU A 68 95.55 -142.57 118.81
N GLY A 69 94.92 -142.73 119.98
CA GLY A 69 93.66 -142.06 120.32
C GLY A 69 93.81 -140.53 120.40
N ALA A 70 94.86 -140.05 121.06
CA ALA A 70 95.17 -138.63 121.14
C ALA A 70 95.48 -138.02 119.75
N ASN A 71 96.26 -138.73 118.91
CA ASN A 71 96.54 -138.31 117.54
C ASN A 71 95.27 -138.29 116.68
N ALA A 72 94.38 -139.28 116.79
CA ALA A 72 93.11 -139.29 116.08
C ALA A 72 92.21 -138.11 116.46
N GLN A 73 92.13 -137.75 117.75
CA GLN A 73 91.41 -136.55 118.20
C GLN A 73 92.08 -135.25 117.70
N GLN A 74 93.41 -135.17 117.75
CA GLN A 74 94.16 -134.04 117.21
C GLN A 74 94.00 -133.89 115.69
N MET A 75 93.93 -135.00 114.95
CA MET A 75 93.71 -135.02 113.50
C MET A 75 92.27 -134.65 113.12
N LEU A 76 91.27 -135.06 113.91
CA LEU A 76 89.89 -134.61 113.72
C LEU A 76 89.73 -133.12 114.04
N ALA A 77 90.33 -132.63 115.14
CA ALA A 77 90.33 -131.21 115.48
C ALA A 77 91.06 -130.36 114.42
N SER A 78 92.19 -130.83 113.87
CA SER A 78 92.89 -130.11 112.80
C SER A 78 92.19 -130.24 111.45
N ALA A 79 91.48 -131.33 111.16
CA ALA A 79 90.61 -131.46 109.99
C ALA A 79 89.39 -130.53 110.07
N GLU A 80 88.78 -130.38 111.24
CA GLU A 80 87.69 -129.42 111.48
C GLU A 80 88.17 -127.97 111.42
N GLN A 81 89.33 -127.66 112.02
CA GLN A 81 89.97 -126.35 111.92
C GLN A 81 90.32 -125.99 110.47
N THR A 82 90.97 -126.89 109.72
CA THR A 82 91.32 -126.64 108.31
C THR A 82 90.10 -126.61 107.39
N SER A 83 89.05 -127.39 107.68
CA SER A 83 87.78 -127.32 106.94
C SER A 83 87.03 -126.01 107.20
N THR A 84 86.99 -125.54 108.44
CA THR A 84 86.36 -124.25 108.79
C THR A 84 87.18 -123.06 108.29
N GLU A 85 88.51 -123.14 108.31
CA GLU A 85 89.41 -122.17 107.69
C GLU A 85 89.23 -122.12 106.15
N LEU A 86 89.20 -123.27 105.48
CA LEU A 86 88.94 -123.37 104.03
C LEU A 86 87.55 -122.82 103.66
N LEU A 87 86.52 -123.12 104.46
CA LEU A 87 85.16 -122.63 104.25
C LEU A 87 85.06 -121.11 104.48
N ASN A 88 85.75 -120.57 105.49
CA ASN A 88 85.84 -119.14 105.73
C ASN A 88 86.63 -118.42 104.63
N ARG A 89 87.73 -119.02 104.15
CA ARG A 89 88.48 -118.54 102.98
C ARG A 89 87.62 -118.55 101.72
N ALA A 90 86.91 -119.64 101.42
CA ALA A 90 86.00 -119.72 100.28
C ALA A 90 84.86 -118.68 100.36
N LYS A 91 84.37 -118.36 101.56
CA LYS A 91 83.43 -117.24 101.79
C LYS A 91 84.08 -115.87 101.52
N GLN A 92 85.31 -115.66 101.97
CA GLN A 92 86.06 -114.41 101.73
C GLN A 92 86.37 -114.23 100.23
N ASP A 93 86.88 -115.26 99.57
CA ASP A 93 87.18 -115.28 98.14
C ASP A 93 85.89 -115.05 97.32
N ALA A 94 84.77 -115.71 97.65
CA ALA A 94 83.48 -115.48 97.01
C ALA A 94 82.91 -114.07 97.27
N ALA A 95 83.14 -113.49 98.45
CA ALA A 95 82.75 -112.11 98.75
C ALA A 95 83.62 -111.10 97.97
N ALA A 96 84.93 -111.33 97.88
CA ALA A 96 85.87 -110.52 97.11
C ALA A 96 85.56 -110.57 95.61
N ILE A 97 85.27 -111.75 95.05
CA ILE A 97 84.84 -111.91 93.65
C ILE A 97 83.52 -111.16 93.39
N ARG A 98 82.54 -111.25 94.29
CA ARG A 98 81.28 -110.48 94.17
C ARG A 98 81.51 -108.98 94.26
N ALA A 99 82.39 -108.51 95.14
CA ALA A 99 82.73 -107.10 95.26
C ALA A 99 83.46 -106.58 94.01
N ALA A 100 84.43 -107.34 93.49
CA ALA A 100 85.15 -107.01 92.26
C ALA A 100 84.22 -107.00 91.04
N ALA A 101 83.38 -108.02 90.87
CA ALA A 101 82.40 -108.09 89.79
C ALA A 101 81.36 -106.95 89.87
N LYS A 102 80.93 -106.58 91.08
CA LYS A 102 80.06 -105.42 91.30
C LYS A 102 80.76 -104.11 90.89
N ALA A 103 81.99 -103.87 91.36
CA ALA A 103 82.75 -102.67 91.01
C ALA A 103 83.06 -102.57 89.51
N GLN A 104 83.34 -103.71 88.85
CA GLN A 104 83.47 -103.78 87.39
C GLN A 104 82.14 -103.43 86.69
N ALA A 105 81.00 -103.98 87.15
CA ALA A 105 79.69 -103.66 86.60
C ALA A 105 79.33 -102.16 86.79
N GLU A 106 79.59 -101.60 87.97
CA GLU A 106 79.42 -100.16 88.24
C GLU A 106 80.34 -99.31 87.34
N THR A 107 81.57 -99.75 87.07
CA THR A 107 82.49 -99.07 86.15
C THR A 107 81.98 -99.10 84.70
N VAL A 108 81.50 -100.27 84.23
CA VAL A 108 80.94 -100.42 82.88
C VAL A 108 79.65 -99.60 82.71
N ILE A 109 78.78 -99.57 83.72
CA ILE A 109 77.56 -98.75 83.72
C ILE A 109 77.91 -97.26 83.71
N ASN A 110 78.88 -96.81 84.52
CA ASN A 110 79.31 -95.41 84.54
C ASN A 110 79.92 -94.98 83.20
N ASN A 111 80.78 -95.83 82.60
CA ASN A 111 81.33 -95.56 81.27
C ASN A 111 80.24 -95.50 80.20
N ALA A 112 79.32 -96.48 80.17
CA ALA A 112 78.21 -96.49 79.21
C ALA A 112 77.27 -95.28 79.38
N ASN A 113 77.07 -94.78 80.60
CA ASN A 113 76.33 -93.54 80.85
C ASN A 113 77.07 -92.30 80.32
N ILE A 114 78.40 -92.24 80.47
CA ILE A 114 79.25 -91.17 79.93
C ILE A 114 79.26 -91.20 78.39
N ASP A 115 79.43 -92.37 77.79
CA ASP A 115 79.38 -92.56 76.33
C ASP A 115 78.01 -92.16 75.76
N ALA A 116 76.91 -92.52 76.45
CA ALA A 116 75.56 -92.12 76.08
C ALA A 116 75.33 -90.60 76.22
N GLN A 117 75.88 -89.96 77.26
CA GLN A 117 75.85 -88.50 77.41
C GLN A 117 76.63 -87.81 76.28
N HIS A 118 77.85 -88.25 75.97
CA HIS A 118 78.62 -87.71 74.85
C HIS A 118 77.92 -87.90 73.50
N ALA A 119 77.30 -89.05 73.25
CA ALA A 119 76.53 -89.28 72.03
C ALA A 119 75.30 -88.37 71.92
N LEU A 120 74.61 -88.10 73.04
CA LEU A 120 73.49 -87.16 73.10
C LEU A 120 73.94 -85.70 72.90
N ASP A 121 75.02 -85.28 73.56
CA ASP A 121 75.57 -83.92 73.42
C ASP A 121 76.09 -83.66 72.01
N GLU A 122 76.76 -84.64 71.39
CA GLU A 122 77.20 -84.55 70.00
C GLU A 122 76.01 -84.50 69.03
N ALA A 123 74.96 -85.30 69.26
CA ALA A 123 73.73 -85.27 68.47
C ALA A 123 72.99 -83.93 68.62
N ASN A 124 72.88 -83.40 69.84
CA ASN A 124 72.27 -82.09 70.12
C ASN A 124 73.06 -80.95 69.46
N SER A 125 74.39 -80.99 69.50
CA SER A 125 75.27 -80.01 68.84
C SER A 125 75.14 -80.06 67.30
N LYS A 126 75.10 -81.26 66.71
CA LYS A 126 74.83 -81.46 65.27
C LYS A 126 73.43 -80.99 64.87
N ALA A 127 72.42 -81.22 65.72
CA ALA A 127 71.06 -80.75 65.47
C ALA A 127 70.96 -79.21 65.55
N ALA A 128 71.58 -78.58 66.55
CA ALA A 128 71.62 -77.12 66.69
C ALA A 128 72.32 -76.45 65.50
N THR A 129 73.51 -76.92 65.12
CA THR A 129 74.25 -76.38 63.97
C THR A 129 73.53 -76.60 62.64
N LEU A 130 72.84 -77.72 62.44
CA LEU A 130 71.99 -77.94 61.26
C LEU A 130 70.78 -76.99 61.24
N ILE A 131 70.12 -76.78 62.38
CA ILE A 131 68.99 -75.85 62.51
C ILE A 131 69.44 -74.40 62.24
N ASP A 132 70.57 -73.97 62.78
CA ASP A 132 71.07 -72.60 62.60
C ASP A 132 71.58 -72.36 61.17
N ASN A 133 72.23 -73.36 60.54
CA ASN A 133 72.54 -73.30 59.10
C ASN A 133 71.27 -73.18 58.25
N ALA A 134 70.23 -73.97 58.54
CA ALA A 134 68.96 -73.92 57.82
C ALA A 134 68.20 -72.59 58.02
N LYS A 135 68.31 -71.94 59.19
CA LYS A 135 67.83 -70.57 59.41
C LYS A 135 68.59 -69.57 58.55
N ASN A 136 69.92 -69.60 58.61
CA ASN A 136 70.78 -68.67 57.86
C ASN A 136 70.54 -68.78 56.34
N GLU A 137 70.37 -70.01 55.83
CA GLU A 137 70.02 -70.28 54.42
C GLU A 137 68.62 -69.75 54.09
N ALA A 138 67.61 -70.02 54.93
CA ALA A 138 66.26 -69.51 54.73
C ALA A 138 66.19 -67.97 54.79
N GLU A 139 66.86 -67.33 55.75
CA GLU A 139 66.99 -65.88 55.85
C GLU A 139 67.63 -65.30 54.59
N THR A 140 68.76 -65.87 54.14
CA THR A 140 69.44 -65.47 52.89
C THR A 140 68.52 -65.60 51.67
N ILE A 141 67.80 -66.72 51.54
CA ILE A 141 66.83 -66.93 50.43
C ILE A 141 65.71 -65.89 50.49
N THR A 142 65.16 -65.59 51.69
CA THR A 142 64.10 -64.58 51.83
C THR A 142 64.58 -63.16 51.61
N MET A 143 65.85 -62.85 51.91
CA MET A 143 66.48 -61.56 51.64
C MET A 143 66.67 -61.37 50.13
N ASN A 144 67.31 -62.33 49.46
CA ASN A 144 67.52 -62.32 48.01
C ASN A 144 66.17 -62.20 47.26
N ALA A 145 65.16 -62.98 47.66
CA ALA A 145 63.82 -62.90 47.05
C ALA A 145 63.10 -61.56 47.31
N GLN A 146 63.44 -60.83 48.38
CA GLN A 146 62.95 -59.47 48.62
C GLN A 146 63.69 -58.44 47.77
N GLU A 147 65.01 -58.59 47.59
CA GLU A 147 65.82 -57.73 46.72
C GLU A 147 65.44 -57.91 45.25
N ASP A 148 65.33 -59.14 44.75
CA ASP A 148 64.83 -59.47 43.41
C ASP A 148 63.43 -58.86 43.17
N ALA A 149 62.51 -59.02 44.14
CA ALA A 149 61.17 -58.46 44.04
C ALA A 149 61.16 -56.93 44.10
N ALA A 150 62.11 -56.29 44.79
CA ALA A 150 62.27 -54.84 44.80
C ALA A 150 62.86 -54.33 43.48
N GLN A 151 63.87 -55.01 42.93
CA GLN A 151 64.46 -54.69 41.63
C GLN A 151 63.42 -54.83 40.51
N LEU A 152 62.72 -55.97 40.43
CA LEU A 152 61.68 -56.19 39.42
C LEU A 152 60.55 -55.15 39.51
N ARG A 153 60.17 -54.70 40.71
CA ARG A 153 59.21 -53.60 40.90
C ARG A 153 59.76 -52.27 40.41
N SER A 154 61.03 -51.97 40.69
CA SER A 154 61.71 -50.75 40.24
C SER A 154 61.84 -50.69 38.71
N GLU A 155 62.29 -51.78 38.09
CA GLU A 155 62.39 -51.93 36.64
C GLU A 155 61.01 -51.85 35.97
N THR A 156 59.99 -52.52 36.52
CA THR A 156 58.62 -52.42 36.02
C THR A 156 58.07 -51.00 36.14
N ALA A 157 58.29 -50.31 37.26
CA ALA A 157 57.85 -48.93 37.45
C ALA A 157 58.55 -47.97 36.47
N LYS A 158 59.84 -48.19 36.20
CA LYS A 158 60.60 -47.45 35.19
C LYS A 158 60.03 -47.69 33.79
N ILE A 159 59.86 -48.94 33.36
CA ILE A 159 59.32 -49.30 32.04
C ILE A 159 57.90 -48.73 31.85
N VAL A 160 57.05 -48.80 32.87
CA VAL A 160 55.69 -48.21 32.83
C VAL A 160 55.73 -46.68 32.74
N THR A 161 56.76 -46.03 33.27
CA THR A 161 56.96 -44.57 33.15
C THR A 161 57.45 -44.21 31.74
N GLU A 162 58.49 -44.88 31.24
CA GLU A 162 59.02 -44.70 29.88
C GLU A 162 57.94 -44.97 28.81
N GLN A 163 57.10 -45.99 28.99
CA GLN A 163 55.94 -46.26 28.12
C GLN A 163 54.88 -45.16 28.18
N ARG A 164 54.59 -44.59 29.36
CA ARG A 164 53.65 -43.48 29.50
C ARG A 164 54.16 -42.21 28.83
N GLU A 165 55.43 -41.85 29.05
CA GLU A 165 56.07 -40.70 28.42
C GLU A 165 56.10 -40.85 26.89
N THR A 166 56.38 -42.07 26.39
CA THR A 166 56.33 -42.39 24.95
C THR A 166 54.92 -42.18 24.39
N VAL A 167 53.89 -42.76 25.03
CA VAL A 167 52.48 -42.64 24.57
C VAL A 167 51.96 -41.21 24.69
N GLU A 168 52.40 -40.44 25.69
CA GLU A 168 52.05 -39.02 25.84
C GLU A 168 52.70 -38.16 24.73
N LEU A 169 53.95 -38.45 24.36
CA LEU A 169 54.65 -37.82 23.25
C LEU A 169 54.02 -38.18 21.90
N GLU A 170 53.67 -39.45 21.67
CA GLU A 170 52.94 -39.89 20.47
C GLU A 170 51.55 -39.21 20.37
N LEU A 171 50.81 -39.15 21.48
CA LEU A 171 49.50 -38.48 21.55
C LEU A 171 49.61 -36.97 21.32
N SER A 172 50.68 -36.33 21.83
CA SER A 172 50.98 -34.92 21.58
C SER A 172 51.27 -34.67 20.09
N ASN A 173 52.16 -35.46 19.50
CA ASN A 173 52.50 -35.37 18.07
C ASN A 173 51.27 -35.60 17.18
N ALA A 174 50.44 -36.61 17.48
CA ALA A 174 49.21 -36.90 16.74
C ALA A 174 48.19 -35.76 16.83
N ARG A 175 48.07 -35.08 17.99
CA ARG A 175 47.23 -33.89 18.17
C ARG A 175 47.78 -32.69 17.39
N GLU A 176 49.09 -32.47 17.42
CA GLU A 176 49.71 -31.36 16.68
C GLU A 176 49.59 -31.58 15.15
N GLU A 177 49.78 -32.81 14.67
CA GLU A 177 49.57 -33.14 13.27
C GLU A 177 48.10 -33.01 12.85
N HIS A 178 47.16 -33.50 13.66
CA HIS A 178 45.73 -33.31 13.43
C HIS A 178 45.36 -31.82 13.34
N ASN A 179 45.87 -30.99 14.24
CA ASN A 179 45.64 -29.54 14.21
C ASN A 179 46.25 -28.88 12.96
N LYS A 180 47.46 -29.29 12.53
CA LYS A 180 48.08 -28.82 11.28
C LYS A 180 47.27 -29.21 10.04
N ARG A 181 46.77 -30.46 9.98
CA ARG A 181 45.89 -30.94 8.91
C ARG A 181 44.58 -30.14 8.87
N LEU A 182 43.91 -29.98 10.02
CA LEU A 182 42.67 -29.22 10.14
C LEU A 182 42.84 -27.74 9.74
N GLU A 183 43.93 -27.08 10.15
CA GLU A 183 44.17 -25.69 9.77
C GLU A 183 44.54 -25.54 8.30
N SER A 184 45.25 -26.54 7.72
CA SER A 184 45.46 -26.62 6.27
C SER A 184 44.16 -26.83 5.50
N GLU A 185 43.24 -27.65 6.01
CA GLU A 185 41.94 -27.92 5.39
C GLU A 185 41.03 -26.68 5.44
N LYS A 186 40.99 -25.96 6.57
CA LYS A 186 40.34 -24.63 6.64
C LYS A 186 40.97 -23.66 5.64
N ALA A 187 42.30 -23.68 5.48
CA ALA A 187 43.00 -22.78 4.56
C ALA A 187 42.72 -23.10 3.08
N THR A 188 42.45 -24.37 2.71
CA THR A 188 41.96 -24.72 1.37
C THR A 188 40.48 -24.37 1.20
N GLN A 189 39.61 -24.73 2.16
CA GLN A 189 38.18 -24.38 2.12
C GLN A 189 37.95 -22.86 2.05
N ASN A 190 38.71 -22.05 2.80
CA ASN A 190 38.63 -20.59 2.74
C ASN A 190 39.09 -20.01 1.38
N ARG A 191 40.05 -20.66 0.70
CA ARG A 191 40.44 -20.29 -0.67
C ARG A 191 39.36 -20.67 -1.67
N GLU A 192 38.86 -21.90 -1.60
CA GLU A 192 37.76 -22.39 -2.46
C GLU A 192 36.50 -21.52 -2.32
N LEU A 193 36.15 -21.10 -1.09
CA LEU A 193 35.08 -20.14 -0.83
C LEU A 193 35.37 -18.76 -1.44
N SER A 194 36.60 -18.25 -1.32
CA SER A 194 37.00 -16.98 -1.94
C SER A 194 36.97 -17.05 -3.47
N ASP A 195 37.41 -18.17 -4.06
CA ASP A 195 37.42 -18.39 -5.51
C ASP A 195 35.99 -18.55 -6.05
N MET A 196 35.12 -19.28 -5.34
CA MET A 196 33.68 -19.34 -5.66
C MET A 196 32.99 -17.97 -5.54
N GLN A 197 33.32 -17.16 -4.53
CA GLN A 197 32.81 -15.79 -4.41
C GLN A 197 33.30 -14.90 -5.56
N ALA A 198 34.57 -15.01 -5.96
CA ALA A 198 35.12 -14.28 -7.10
C ALA A 198 34.47 -14.70 -8.43
N GLN A 199 34.26 -16.00 -8.65
CA GLN A 199 33.56 -16.53 -9.82
C GLN A 199 32.09 -16.07 -9.86
N ALA A 200 31.38 -16.12 -8.74
CA ALA A 200 30.00 -15.63 -8.65
C ALA A 200 29.92 -14.12 -8.92
N ALA A 201 30.85 -13.32 -8.39
CA ALA A 201 30.93 -11.90 -8.69
C ALA A 201 31.22 -11.61 -10.16
N GLN A 202 32.10 -12.39 -10.81
CA GLN A 202 32.35 -12.31 -12.26
C GLN A 202 31.11 -12.69 -13.09
N GLN A 203 30.40 -13.77 -12.72
CA GLN A 203 29.15 -14.17 -13.39
C GLN A 203 28.07 -13.09 -13.27
N ILE A 204 27.89 -12.49 -12.09
CA ILE A 204 26.95 -11.39 -11.88
C ILE A 204 27.36 -10.14 -12.68
N ALA A 205 28.66 -9.84 -12.78
CA ALA A 205 29.16 -8.73 -13.59
C ALA A 205 28.92 -8.94 -15.09
N GLU A 206 29.16 -10.14 -15.61
CA GLU A 206 28.93 -10.46 -17.02
C GLU A 206 27.43 -10.56 -17.35
N GLN A 207 26.59 -11.09 -16.45
CA GLN A 207 25.13 -11.05 -16.58
C GLN A 207 24.61 -9.59 -16.64
N ARG A 208 25.09 -8.71 -15.74
CA ARG A 208 24.75 -7.28 -15.77
C ARG A 208 25.22 -6.60 -17.06
N LYS A 209 26.41 -6.93 -17.55
CA LYS A 209 26.95 -6.44 -18.82
C LYS A 209 26.11 -6.89 -20.01
N SER A 210 25.69 -8.16 -20.05
CA SER A 210 24.79 -8.68 -21.08
C SER A 210 23.41 -8.01 -21.03
N ALA A 211 22.80 -7.92 -19.84
CA ALA A 211 21.48 -7.29 -19.69
C ALA A 211 21.52 -5.79 -20.04
N ASN A 212 22.58 -5.08 -19.68
CA ASN A 212 22.76 -3.68 -20.08
C ASN A 212 22.95 -3.52 -21.60
N ALA A 213 23.62 -4.47 -22.27
CA ALA A 213 23.76 -4.47 -23.73
C ALA A 213 22.43 -4.78 -24.43
N GLU A 214 21.65 -5.73 -23.91
CA GLU A 214 20.30 -6.06 -24.39
C GLU A 214 19.33 -4.88 -24.20
N ILE A 215 19.34 -4.23 -23.04
CA ILE A 215 18.57 -2.99 -22.79
C ILE A 215 18.99 -1.86 -23.75
N ALA A 216 20.29 -1.71 -24.03
CA ALA A 216 20.77 -0.72 -24.99
C ALA A 216 20.34 -1.04 -26.43
N GLN A 217 20.37 -2.32 -26.82
CA GLN A 217 19.89 -2.78 -28.13
C GLN A 217 18.37 -2.55 -28.26
N LEU A 218 17.56 -3.01 -27.31
CA LEU A 218 16.11 -2.81 -27.30
C LEU A 218 15.73 -1.32 -27.31
N LYS A 219 16.52 -0.46 -26.65
CA LYS A 219 16.35 1.00 -26.71
C LYS A 219 16.71 1.57 -28.08
N SER A 220 17.74 1.06 -28.75
CA SER A 220 18.04 1.44 -30.14
C SER A 220 16.92 1.01 -31.07
N GLU A 221 16.51 -0.27 -31.04
CA GLU A 221 15.43 -0.80 -31.87
C GLU A 221 14.10 -0.07 -31.64
N SER A 222 13.81 0.34 -30.39
CA SER A 222 12.63 1.16 -30.06
C SER A 222 12.76 2.60 -30.60
N ASN A 223 13.93 3.23 -30.51
CA ASN A 223 14.18 4.53 -31.13
C ASN A 223 14.04 4.45 -32.66
N ASP A 224 14.61 3.43 -33.29
CA ASP A 224 14.53 3.20 -34.73
C ASP A 224 13.07 2.97 -35.17
N GLN A 225 12.28 2.24 -34.37
CA GLN A 225 10.84 2.08 -34.60
C GLN A 225 10.07 3.40 -34.46
N ILE A 226 10.41 4.24 -33.47
CA ILE A 226 9.80 5.56 -33.29
C ILE A 226 10.15 6.48 -34.48
N GLU A 227 11.40 6.51 -34.92
CA GLU A 227 11.83 7.31 -36.07
C GLU A 227 11.15 6.86 -37.37
N ASN A 228 11.05 5.55 -37.62
CA ASN A 228 10.29 5.01 -38.76
C ASN A 228 8.79 5.32 -38.67
N ALA A 229 8.18 5.23 -37.49
CA ALA A 229 6.77 5.57 -37.28
C ALA A 229 6.51 7.08 -37.49
N LEU A 230 7.42 7.95 -37.05
CA LEU A 230 7.37 9.39 -37.30
C LEU A 230 7.59 9.71 -38.78
N ALA A 231 8.49 9.00 -39.48
CA ALA A 231 8.69 9.15 -40.92
C ALA A 231 7.43 8.72 -41.71
N GLU A 232 6.80 7.61 -41.33
CA GLU A 232 5.51 7.19 -41.89
C GLU A 232 4.38 8.18 -41.58
N ALA A 233 4.31 8.73 -40.37
CA ALA A 233 3.29 9.72 -39.99
C ALA A 233 3.46 11.03 -40.78
N ASN A 234 4.70 11.53 -40.90
CA ASN A 234 5.02 12.70 -41.72
C ASN A 234 4.73 12.46 -43.20
N LYS A 235 5.01 11.26 -43.71
CA LYS A 235 4.63 10.89 -45.09
C LYS A 235 3.10 10.89 -45.25
N LYS A 236 2.35 10.23 -44.38
CA LYS A 236 0.88 10.22 -44.41
C LYS A 236 0.29 11.63 -44.32
N LEU A 237 0.89 12.51 -43.51
CA LEU A 237 0.53 13.93 -43.43
C LEU A 237 0.83 14.69 -44.74
N ALA A 238 1.94 14.39 -45.41
CA ALA A 238 2.27 14.95 -46.73
C ALA A 238 1.30 14.43 -47.82
N ASP A 239 1.02 13.12 -47.85
CA ASP A 239 0.07 12.49 -48.76
C ASP A 239 -1.35 13.09 -48.57
N VAL A 240 -1.77 13.33 -47.31
CA VAL A 240 -3.04 14.01 -46.98
C VAL A 240 -3.02 15.48 -47.38
N ARG A 241 -1.93 16.23 -47.14
CA ARG A 241 -1.79 17.62 -47.61
C ARG A 241 -1.86 17.73 -49.13
N GLU A 242 -1.26 16.78 -49.86
CA GLU A 242 -1.38 16.72 -51.32
C GLU A 242 -2.81 16.38 -51.75
N GLN A 243 -3.47 15.42 -51.08
CA GLN A 243 -4.88 15.10 -51.35
C GLN A 243 -5.79 16.30 -51.11
N VAL A 244 -5.60 17.05 -50.01
CA VAL A 244 -6.36 18.27 -49.71
C VAL A 244 -6.07 19.36 -50.75
N SER A 245 -4.81 19.56 -51.16
CA SER A 245 -4.46 20.52 -52.22
C SER A 245 -5.11 20.16 -53.56
N ARG A 246 -5.09 18.87 -53.95
CA ARG A 246 -5.80 18.37 -55.14
C ARG A 246 -7.31 18.56 -55.02
N MET A 247 -7.91 18.27 -53.86
CA MET A 247 -9.33 18.49 -53.60
C MET A 247 -9.73 19.97 -53.64
N MET A 248 -8.92 20.87 -53.07
CA MET A 248 -9.12 22.32 -53.18
C MET A 248 -9.03 22.78 -54.62
N THR A 249 -8.03 22.30 -55.38
CA THR A 249 -7.88 22.63 -56.81
C THR A 249 -9.09 22.14 -57.63
N GLU A 250 -9.60 20.93 -57.34
CA GLU A 250 -10.78 20.38 -58.00
C GLU A 250 -12.07 21.10 -57.58
N ALA A 251 -12.19 21.50 -56.31
CA ALA A 251 -13.31 22.30 -55.79
C ALA A 251 -13.32 23.71 -56.39
N GLN A 252 -12.15 24.36 -56.51
CA GLN A 252 -11.99 25.67 -57.14
C GLN A 252 -12.29 25.61 -58.65
N ARG A 253 -11.85 24.55 -59.35
CA ARG A 253 -12.27 24.29 -60.74
C ARG A 253 -13.78 24.09 -60.85
N LYS A 254 -14.39 23.29 -59.97
CA LYS A 254 -15.85 23.08 -59.94
C LYS A 254 -16.62 24.35 -59.61
N ALA A 255 -16.09 25.22 -58.74
CA ALA A 255 -16.66 26.52 -58.46
C ALA A 255 -16.61 27.42 -59.72
N GLY A 256 -15.47 27.45 -60.43
CA GLY A 256 -15.32 28.11 -61.72
C GLY A 256 -16.33 27.60 -62.76
N GLU A 257 -16.44 26.27 -62.91
CA GLU A 257 -17.41 25.64 -63.82
C GLU A 257 -18.87 25.97 -63.46
N ILE A 258 -19.17 26.16 -62.17
CA ILE A 258 -20.50 26.62 -61.69
C ILE A 258 -20.71 28.11 -61.97
N THR A 259 -19.71 28.98 -61.77
CA THR A 259 -19.83 30.41 -62.08
C THR A 259 -19.92 30.65 -63.59
N ASP A 260 -19.16 29.93 -64.41
CA ASP A 260 -19.21 30.01 -65.86
C ASP A 260 -20.57 29.54 -66.39
N ALA A 261 -21.10 28.43 -65.85
CA ALA A 261 -22.45 27.96 -66.18
C ALA A 261 -23.56 28.93 -65.71
N ALA A 262 -23.39 29.60 -64.57
CA ALA A 262 -24.31 30.63 -64.09
C ALA A 262 -24.27 31.89 -64.98
N ASN A 263 -23.08 32.33 -65.38
CA ASN A 263 -22.89 33.48 -66.27
C ASN A 263 -23.46 33.21 -67.68
N ALA A 264 -23.17 32.04 -68.25
CA ALA A 264 -23.73 31.62 -69.54
C ALA A 264 -25.27 31.55 -69.48
N LYS A 265 -25.84 31.11 -68.36
CA LYS A 265 -27.29 31.07 -68.15
C LYS A 265 -27.90 32.45 -67.88
N ALA A 266 -27.17 33.38 -67.27
CA ALA A 266 -27.58 34.77 -67.19
C ALA A 266 -27.65 35.42 -68.59
N GLN A 267 -26.68 35.12 -69.46
CA GLN A 267 -26.69 35.54 -70.87
C GLN A 267 -27.85 34.91 -71.66
N GLU A 268 -28.11 33.61 -71.49
CA GLU A 268 -29.29 32.92 -72.06
C GLU A 268 -30.60 33.65 -71.68
N ILE A 269 -30.74 34.08 -70.42
CA ILE A 269 -31.91 34.83 -69.94
C ILE A 269 -31.98 36.25 -70.51
N THR A 270 -30.86 36.96 -70.72
CA THR A 270 -30.88 38.29 -71.37
C THR A 270 -31.24 38.19 -72.84
N ASP A 271 -30.72 37.19 -73.54
CA ASP A 271 -31.00 36.94 -74.96
C ASP A 271 -32.48 36.53 -75.15
N GLU A 272 -33.02 35.65 -74.30
CA GLU A 272 -34.46 35.35 -74.27
C GLU A 272 -35.30 36.59 -73.99
N ALA A 273 -34.89 37.46 -73.07
CA ALA A 273 -35.61 38.70 -72.75
C ALA A 273 -35.60 39.70 -73.93
N GLU A 274 -34.50 39.82 -74.68
CA GLU A 274 -34.43 40.67 -75.87
C GLU A 274 -35.26 40.09 -77.04
N VAL A 275 -35.23 38.76 -77.24
CA VAL A 275 -36.11 38.08 -78.20
C VAL A 275 -37.58 38.27 -77.83
N HIS A 276 -37.93 38.16 -76.55
CA HIS A 276 -39.28 38.43 -76.06
C HIS A 276 -39.70 39.89 -76.26
N ARG A 277 -38.84 40.86 -75.94
CA ARG A 277 -39.07 42.30 -76.19
C ARG A 277 -39.31 42.58 -77.67
N THR A 278 -38.48 42.01 -78.55
CA THR A 278 -38.58 42.16 -80.01
C THR A 278 -39.86 41.53 -80.56
N LYS A 279 -40.24 40.35 -80.04
CA LYS A 279 -41.50 39.68 -80.39
C LYS A 279 -42.72 40.50 -79.97
N THR A 280 -42.75 41.02 -78.75
CA THR A 280 -43.84 41.90 -78.28
C THR A 280 -43.92 43.18 -79.11
N MET A 281 -42.79 43.82 -79.45
CA MET A 281 -42.77 44.99 -80.32
C MET A 281 -43.34 44.69 -81.72
N SER A 282 -43.03 43.51 -82.28
CA SER A 282 -43.60 43.04 -83.54
C SER A 282 -45.12 42.82 -83.47
N GLN A 283 -45.63 42.31 -82.34
CA GLN A 283 -47.08 42.14 -82.11
C GLN A 283 -47.80 43.50 -81.99
N VAL A 284 -47.25 44.44 -81.22
CA VAL A 284 -47.82 45.80 -81.07
C VAL A 284 -47.84 46.54 -82.42
N ASN A 285 -46.81 46.39 -83.25
CA ASN A 285 -46.80 46.98 -84.60
C ASN A 285 -47.89 46.37 -85.51
N ALA A 286 -48.11 45.05 -85.46
CA ALA A 286 -49.16 44.40 -86.24
C ALA A 286 -50.57 44.83 -85.78
N GLU A 287 -50.79 44.96 -84.47
CA GLU A 287 -52.04 45.50 -83.90
C GLU A 287 -52.25 46.98 -84.31
N ALA A 288 -51.18 47.79 -84.34
CA ALA A 288 -51.25 49.17 -84.80
C ALA A 288 -51.57 49.32 -86.29
N GLU A 289 -51.08 48.41 -87.16
CA GLU A 289 -51.47 48.37 -88.57
C GLU A 289 -52.93 47.94 -88.74
N GLN A 290 -53.41 46.97 -87.95
CA GLN A 290 -54.81 46.54 -87.97
C GLN A 290 -55.77 47.67 -87.54
N ILE A 291 -55.44 48.40 -86.47
CA ILE A 291 -56.22 49.57 -86.01
C ILE A 291 -56.29 50.66 -87.09
N ARG A 292 -55.21 50.90 -87.85
CA ARG A 292 -55.21 51.85 -88.98
C ARG A 292 -56.15 51.42 -90.11
N ALA A 293 -56.24 50.12 -90.39
CA ALA A 293 -57.17 49.60 -91.40
C ALA A 293 -58.64 49.76 -90.96
N ASP A 294 -58.95 49.47 -89.69
CA ASP A 294 -60.30 49.63 -89.15
C ASP A 294 -60.76 51.10 -89.13
N ILE A 295 -59.86 52.04 -88.80
CA ILE A 295 -60.15 53.49 -88.86
C ILE A 295 -60.45 53.95 -90.30
N ALA A 296 -59.69 53.46 -91.29
CA ALA A 296 -59.94 53.80 -92.70
C ALA A 296 -61.32 53.29 -93.17
N ALA A 297 -61.69 52.05 -92.80
CA ALA A 297 -63.01 51.50 -93.10
C ALA A 297 -64.15 52.31 -92.44
N GLN A 298 -63.95 52.77 -91.21
CA GLN A 298 -64.91 53.64 -90.50
C GLN A 298 -65.06 55.01 -91.17
N GLN A 299 -64.00 55.60 -91.74
CA GLN A 299 -64.10 56.86 -92.49
C GLN A 299 -64.89 56.71 -93.80
N ASP A 300 -64.70 55.61 -94.54
CA ASP A 300 -65.49 55.32 -95.74
C ASP A 300 -66.99 55.09 -95.41
N GLU A 301 -67.30 54.42 -94.29
CA GLU A 301 -68.68 54.20 -93.86
C GLU A 301 -69.34 55.49 -93.31
N ALA A 302 -68.60 56.31 -92.55
CA ALA A 302 -69.07 57.61 -92.08
C ALA A 302 -69.37 58.56 -93.26
N THR A 303 -68.47 58.62 -94.25
CA THR A 303 -68.66 59.43 -95.46
C THR A 303 -69.91 59.00 -96.23
N ARG A 304 -70.24 57.70 -96.25
CA ARG A 304 -71.48 57.19 -96.87
C ARG A 304 -72.73 57.65 -96.11
N LYS A 305 -72.74 57.51 -94.77
CA LYS A 305 -73.85 57.93 -93.90
C LYS A 305 -74.09 59.44 -93.89
N VAL A 306 -73.05 60.25 -94.05
CA VAL A 306 -73.17 61.72 -94.18
C VAL A 306 -73.95 62.11 -95.44
N ASN A 307 -73.81 61.38 -96.54
CA ASN A 307 -74.58 61.65 -97.75
C ASN A 307 -76.07 61.25 -97.60
N GLU A 308 -76.36 60.09 -96.98
CA GLU A 308 -77.75 59.70 -96.65
C GLU A 308 -78.43 60.71 -95.69
N LEU A 309 -77.67 61.30 -94.76
CA LEU A 309 -78.16 62.36 -93.86
C LEU A 309 -78.46 63.68 -94.57
N LEU A 310 -77.80 63.98 -95.71
CA LEU A 310 -78.07 65.18 -96.49
C LEU A 310 -79.36 65.05 -97.33
N ASP A 311 -79.60 63.90 -97.95
CA ASP A 311 -80.86 63.62 -98.66
C ASP A 311 -82.06 63.70 -97.70
N HIS A 312 -81.95 63.08 -96.51
CA HIS A 312 -82.97 63.20 -95.47
C HIS A 312 -83.13 64.63 -94.91
N LEU A 313 -82.11 65.48 -95.00
CA LEU A 313 -82.20 66.87 -94.54
C LEU A 313 -83.13 67.70 -95.43
N ASP A 314 -83.03 67.57 -96.76
CA ASP A 314 -83.89 68.32 -97.69
C ASP A 314 -85.33 67.78 -97.71
N GLU A 315 -85.56 66.47 -97.56
CA GLU A 315 -86.92 65.95 -97.29
C GLU A 315 -87.51 66.60 -96.02
N ARG A 316 -86.77 66.53 -94.91
CA ARG A 316 -87.21 67.07 -93.62
C ARG A 316 -87.42 68.59 -93.63
N ARG A 317 -86.66 69.31 -94.47
CA ARG A 317 -86.82 70.75 -94.71
C ARG A 317 -88.14 71.09 -95.43
N THR A 318 -88.63 70.23 -96.31
CA THR A 318 -89.96 70.42 -96.93
C THR A 318 -91.09 70.11 -95.94
N ALA A 319 -90.95 69.05 -95.14
CA ALA A 319 -91.92 68.68 -94.10
C ALA A 319 -92.05 69.76 -93.01
N ALA A 320 -90.94 70.25 -92.47
CA ALA A 320 -90.92 71.29 -91.45
C ALA A 320 -91.59 72.61 -91.89
N LYS A 321 -91.64 72.88 -93.21
CA LYS A 321 -92.35 74.04 -93.74
C LYS A 321 -93.88 73.87 -93.69
N GLN A 322 -94.39 72.65 -93.90
CA GLN A 322 -95.83 72.36 -93.75
C GLN A 322 -96.24 72.34 -92.28
N GLU A 323 -95.42 71.73 -91.41
CA GLU A 323 -95.62 71.68 -89.96
C GLU A 323 -95.65 73.10 -89.33
N SER A 324 -94.82 74.02 -89.85
CA SER A 324 -94.85 75.45 -89.47
C SER A 324 -96.18 76.14 -89.80
N ASP A 325 -96.77 75.88 -90.97
CA ASP A 325 -98.05 76.49 -91.36
C ASP A 325 -99.22 75.95 -90.49
N GLU A 326 -99.17 74.68 -90.06
CA GLU A 326 -100.15 74.11 -89.12
C GLU A 326 -99.96 74.65 -87.68
N LEU A 327 -98.73 74.83 -87.21
CA LEU A 327 -98.47 75.45 -85.90
C LEU A 327 -98.99 76.90 -85.81
N VAL A 328 -98.91 77.67 -86.91
CA VAL A 328 -99.50 79.02 -87.00
C VAL A 328 -101.04 79.00 -86.98
N ALA A 329 -101.67 77.90 -87.42
CA ALA A 329 -103.11 77.71 -87.25
C ALA A 329 -103.48 77.35 -85.81
N GLN A 330 -102.75 76.44 -85.17
CA GLN A 330 -102.96 76.07 -83.76
C GLN A 330 -102.74 77.26 -82.81
N ALA A 331 -101.75 78.11 -83.06
CA ALA A 331 -101.48 79.32 -82.29
C ALA A 331 -102.65 80.33 -82.29
N LYS A 332 -103.53 80.31 -83.31
CA LYS A 332 -104.76 81.13 -83.33
C LYS A 332 -105.86 80.53 -82.46
N HIS A 333 -106.04 79.21 -82.51
CA HIS A 333 -107.03 78.47 -81.70
C HIS A 333 -106.77 78.68 -80.20
N VAL A 334 -105.52 78.49 -79.76
CA VAL A 334 -105.11 78.68 -78.36
C VAL A 334 -105.36 80.11 -77.86
N ARG A 335 -105.28 81.12 -78.74
CA ARG A 335 -105.58 82.51 -78.37
C ARG A 335 -107.08 82.75 -78.17
N GLU A 336 -107.92 82.18 -79.02
CA GLU A 336 -109.39 82.29 -78.90
C GLU A 336 -109.91 81.51 -77.67
N GLU A 337 -109.28 80.39 -77.31
CA GLU A 337 -109.53 79.68 -76.05
C GLU A 337 -109.05 80.48 -74.82
N ALA A 338 -107.91 81.17 -74.91
CA ALA A 338 -107.41 82.02 -73.83
C ALA A 338 -108.33 83.22 -73.54
N ASP A 339 -108.86 83.89 -74.58
CA ASP A 339 -109.82 84.99 -74.43
C ASP A 339 -111.15 84.50 -73.81
N ALA A 340 -111.61 83.30 -74.17
CA ALA A 340 -112.79 82.67 -73.56
C ALA A 340 -112.57 82.30 -72.08
N TYR A 341 -111.39 81.76 -71.73
CA TYR A 341 -111.02 81.44 -70.34
C TYR A 341 -110.86 82.70 -69.48
N ALA A 342 -110.34 83.80 -70.06
CA ALA A 342 -110.22 85.09 -69.39
C ALA A 342 -111.57 85.76 -69.11
N ALA A 343 -112.63 85.41 -69.85
CA ALA A 343 -113.98 85.88 -69.59
C ALA A 343 -114.63 85.14 -68.39
N SER A 344 -114.65 83.80 -68.41
CA SER A 344 -115.29 83.02 -67.33
C SER A 344 -114.64 83.21 -65.97
N LYS A 345 -113.31 83.42 -65.92
CA LYS A 345 -112.60 83.72 -64.67
C LYS A 345 -112.92 85.09 -64.06
N ARG A 346 -113.50 86.03 -64.82
CA ARG A 346 -114.03 87.30 -64.27
C ARG A 346 -115.42 87.10 -63.67
N GLU A 347 -116.27 86.31 -64.33
CA GLU A 347 -117.62 86.01 -63.85
C GLU A 347 -117.61 85.18 -62.55
N GLU A 348 -116.68 84.22 -62.41
CA GLU A 348 -116.43 83.56 -61.12
C GLU A 348 -115.94 84.53 -60.02
N ALA A 349 -115.12 85.52 -60.37
CA ALA A 349 -114.55 86.46 -59.39
C ALA A 349 -115.62 87.43 -58.84
N ASP A 350 -116.49 87.97 -59.69
CA ASP A 350 -117.61 88.83 -59.26
C ASP A 350 -118.64 88.04 -58.42
N GLY A 351 -118.86 86.76 -58.73
CA GLY A 351 -119.67 85.85 -57.91
C GLY A 351 -119.07 85.61 -56.52
N GLN A 352 -117.75 85.43 -56.42
CA GLN A 352 -117.07 85.27 -55.13
C GLN A 352 -117.02 86.58 -54.32
N ALA A 353 -116.87 87.73 -54.97
CA ALA A 353 -116.90 89.04 -54.32
C ALA A 353 -118.27 89.37 -53.71
N THR A 354 -119.36 89.04 -54.40
CA THR A 354 -120.72 89.27 -53.90
C THR A 354 -121.10 88.34 -52.74
N GLU A 355 -120.73 87.06 -52.79
CA GLU A 355 -120.94 86.11 -51.67
C GLU A 355 -120.09 86.46 -50.44
N LEU A 356 -118.88 87.02 -50.62
CA LEU A 356 -118.04 87.54 -49.54
C LEU A 356 -118.66 88.79 -48.89
N LEU A 357 -119.17 89.73 -49.69
CA LEU A 357 -119.87 90.92 -49.19
C LEU A 357 -121.17 90.57 -48.44
N ARG A 358 -121.86 89.50 -48.84
CA ARG A 358 -123.05 89.00 -48.12
C ARG A 358 -122.68 88.53 -46.70
N LYS A 359 -121.67 87.65 -46.59
CA LYS A 359 -121.19 87.14 -45.29
C LYS A 359 -120.64 88.26 -44.39
N ALA A 360 -119.88 89.20 -44.95
CA ALA A 360 -119.35 90.34 -44.21
C ALA A 360 -120.46 91.22 -43.59
N ASN A 361 -121.61 91.37 -44.25
CA ASN A 361 -122.76 92.11 -43.70
C ASN A 361 -123.54 91.29 -42.65
N GLU A 362 -123.63 89.97 -42.81
CA GLU A 362 -124.24 89.07 -41.82
C GLU A 362 -123.41 89.05 -40.51
N ASP A 363 -122.09 88.90 -40.60
CA ASP A 363 -121.17 88.96 -39.44
C ASP A 363 -121.17 90.35 -38.78
N ALA A 364 -121.12 91.45 -39.56
CA ALA A 364 -121.18 92.81 -39.03
C ALA A 364 -122.51 93.09 -38.31
N SER A 365 -123.63 92.57 -38.82
CA SER A 365 -124.94 92.68 -38.15
C SER A 365 -124.96 91.94 -36.81
N SER A 366 -124.34 90.75 -36.74
CA SER A 366 -124.20 90.00 -35.49
C SER A 366 -123.37 90.75 -34.45
N GLN A 367 -122.20 91.27 -34.84
CA GLN A 367 -121.32 92.03 -33.92
C GLN A 367 -121.94 93.34 -33.42
N ILE A 368 -122.77 94.00 -34.23
CA ILE A 368 -123.50 95.21 -33.80
C ILE A 368 -124.52 94.86 -32.70
N GLU A 369 -125.27 93.78 -32.86
CA GLU A 369 -126.32 93.42 -31.90
C GLU A 369 -125.76 92.80 -30.60
N GLU A 370 -124.65 92.05 -30.66
CA GLU A 370 -123.89 91.65 -29.46
C GLU A 370 -123.39 92.86 -28.67
N ARG A 371 -122.78 93.85 -29.34
CA ARG A 371 -122.32 95.09 -28.69
C ARG A 371 -123.47 95.92 -28.14
N ARG A 372 -124.66 95.85 -28.75
CA ARG A 372 -125.87 96.53 -28.27
C ARG A 372 -126.37 95.93 -26.95
N GLN A 373 -126.38 94.61 -26.84
CA GLN A 373 -126.74 93.91 -25.60
C GLN A 373 -125.72 94.16 -24.49
N ALA A 374 -124.42 94.13 -24.82
CA ALA A 374 -123.35 94.47 -23.87
C ALA A 374 -123.48 95.92 -23.36
N ALA A 375 -123.68 96.89 -24.27
CA ALA A 375 -123.83 98.30 -23.92
C ALA A 375 -125.08 98.58 -23.06
N GLN A 376 -126.20 97.88 -23.28
CA GLN A 376 -127.39 98.03 -22.43
C GLN A 376 -127.14 97.55 -20.99
N ILE A 377 -126.47 96.41 -20.83
CA ILE A 377 -126.07 95.88 -19.50
C ILE A 377 -125.14 96.88 -18.78
N GLU A 378 -124.22 97.50 -19.51
CA GLU A 378 -123.28 98.49 -18.98
C GLU A 378 -123.99 99.82 -18.60
N ILE A 379 -124.94 100.30 -19.40
CA ILE A 379 -125.76 101.49 -19.12
C ILE A 379 -126.65 101.29 -17.89
N ASP A 380 -127.35 100.16 -17.79
CA ASP A 380 -128.22 99.82 -16.65
C ASP A 380 -127.40 99.74 -15.34
N GLY A 381 -126.16 99.23 -15.42
CA GLY A 381 -125.20 99.24 -14.31
C GLY A 381 -124.69 100.65 -13.96
N LEU A 382 -124.42 101.49 -14.95
CA LEU A 382 -123.93 102.86 -14.75
C LEU A 382 -125.01 103.78 -14.14
N GLN A 383 -126.27 103.69 -14.56
CA GLN A 383 -127.36 104.46 -13.94
C GLN A 383 -127.49 104.16 -12.44
N LYS A 384 -127.34 102.89 -12.05
CA LYS A 384 -127.38 102.46 -10.65
C LYS A 384 -126.23 103.06 -9.82
N ASN A 385 -125.02 103.10 -10.38
CA ASN A 385 -123.87 103.76 -9.76
C ASN A 385 -124.04 105.29 -9.65
N ILE A 386 -124.74 105.93 -10.60
CA ILE A 386 -125.04 107.37 -10.55
C ILE A 386 -126.00 107.70 -9.41
N GLU A 387 -127.05 106.91 -9.19
CA GLU A 387 -127.98 107.10 -8.07
C GLU A 387 -127.27 106.98 -6.70
N GLU A 388 -126.36 106.00 -6.54
CA GLU A 388 -125.56 105.85 -5.31
C GLU A 388 -124.53 107.00 -5.12
N LEU A 389 -123.96 107.53 -6.20
CA LEU A 389 -122.96 108.61 -6.12
C LEU A 389 -123.55 110.01 -5.95
N GLN A 390 -124.75 110.30 -6.46
CA GLN A 390 -125.41 111.60 -6.23
C GLN A 390 -125.77 111.82 -4.74
N GLN A 391 -126.10 110.75 -4.00
CA GLN A 391 -126.24 110.81 -2.54
C GLN A 391 -124.92 111.17 -1.84
N ARG A 392 -123.78 110.76 -2.43
CA ARG A 392 -122.43 111.04 -1.94
C ARG A 392 -121.99 112.47 -2.26
N GLU A 393 -122.33 113.00 -3.44
CA GLU A 393 -122.02 114.37 -3.87
C GLU A 393 -122.68 115.43 -2.96
N ALA A 394 -123.94 115.21 -2.59
CA ALA A 394 -124.68 116.05 -1.64
C ALA A 394 -124.01 116.14 -0.24
N THR A 395 -123.20 115.13 0.12
CA THR A 395 -122.50 115.07 1.41
C THR A 395 -121.16 115.82 1.40
N ILE A 396 -120.54 116.02 0.23
CA ILE A 396 -119.17 116.60 0.11
C ILE A 396 -119.18 118.04 -0.39
N THR A 397 -120.16 118.45 -1.20
CA THR A 397 -120.34 119.87 -1.59
C THR A 397 -120.42 120.82 -0.40
N GLN A 398 -120.92 120.33 0.75
CA GLN A 398 -120.96 121.07 2.02
C GLN A 398 -119.56 121.46 2.57
N ARG A 399 -118.48 120.77 2.18
CA ARG A 399 -117.09 121.09 2.60
C ARG A 399 -116.34 122.04 1.65
N VAL A 400 -116.76 122.15 0.39
CA VAL A 400 -116.03 122.95 -0.62
C VAL A 400 -116.17 124.46 -0.39
N THR A 401 -117.28 124.88 0.21
CA THR A 401 -117.61 126.30 0.47
C THR A 401 -116.68 126.96 1.49
N GLU A 402 -116.11 126.20 2.44
CA GLU A 402 -115.37 126.75 3.59
C GLU A 402 -113.94 127.17 3.23
N LEU A 403 -113.22 126.37 2.42
CA LEU A 403 -111.82 126.63 2.07
C LEU A 403 -111.63 127.54 0.84
N ARG A 404 -112.66 127.74 0.01
CA ARG A 404 -112.61 128.66 -1.14
C ARG A 404 -112.48 130.14 -0.74
N SER A 405 -112.57 130.44 0.56
CA SER A 405 -112.42 131.79 1.14
C SER A 405 -110.98 132.20 1.49
N MET A 406 -110.00 131.30 1.39
CA MET A 406 -108.56 131.62 1.50
C MET A 406 -107.93 131.70 0.09
N PHE A 407 -108.36 132.66 -0.72
CA PHE A 407 -107.64 133.95 -0.87
C PHE A 407 -106.10 133.75 -0.92
N ALA A 408 -105.47 133.67 -2.10
CA ALA A 408 -105.42 134.74 -3.12
C ALA A 408 -104.89 136.09 -2.60
N ASN A 409 -104.03 136.09 -1.57
CA ASN A 409 -103.36 137.31 -1.08
C ASN A 409 -101.88 137.08 -0.63
N ALA A 410 -101.21 136.13 -1.27
CA ALA A 410 -99.78 135.81 -1.09
C ALA A 410 -99.30 135.04 -2.34
N PHE A 411 -98.19 135.34 -3.03
CA PHE A 411 -97.19 136.42 -2.93
C PHE A 411 -96.41 136.59 -1.60
N SER A 412 -96.48 135.60 -0.73
CA SER A 412 -95.56 135.42 0.39
C SER A 412 -95.55 133.95 0.85
N GLY A 413 -94.54 133.17 0.45
CA GLY A 413 -94.21 131.89 1.08
C GLY A 413 -94.18 130.63 0.20
N PHE A 414 -92.95 130.23 -0.16
CA PHE A 414 -92.37 128.89 0.03
C PHE A 414 -92.78 127.63 -0.78
N ALA A 415 -91.72 126.86 -1.12
CA ALA A 415 -91.60 125.38 -1.12
C ALA A 415 -92.18 124.48 -2.26
N PHE A 416 -91.32 123.60 -2.81
CA PHE A 416 -91.28 122.11 -2.68
C PHE A 416 -92.63 121.33 -2.61
N ASP A 417 -92.83 120.12 -3.17
CA ASP A 417 -91.88 119.07 -3.65
C ASP A 417 -92.54 117.98 -4.56
N GLN A 418 -91.74 117.12 -5.22
CA GLN A 418 -91.98 115.70 -5.61
C GLN A 418 -93.24 115.36 -6.49
N VAL A 419 -93.54 114.12 -6.98
CA VAL A 419 -93.14 112.71 -6.68
C VAL A 419 -92.83 111.92 -8.00
N GLN A 420 -92.35 110.68 -7.89
CA GLN A 420 -91.89 109.74 -8.94
C GLN A 420 -92.98 108.86 -9.63
N SER A 421 -92.51 108.08 -10.63
CA SER A 421 -93.02 106.76 -11.11
C SER A 421 -94.22 106.73 -12.08
N GLY A 422 -94.25 105.84 -13.09
CA GLY A 422 -93.23 104.86 -13.54
C GLY A 422 -93.74 103.94 -14.69
N ASN A 423 -92.82 103.15 -15.27
CA ASN A 423 -93.01 102.11 -16.31
C ASN A 423 -93.48 102.55 -17.72
N ASP A 424 -93.05 101.93 -18.83
CA ASP A 424 -91.72 101.35 -19.13
C ASP A 424 -91.46 101.27 -20.66
N VAL A 425 -90.18 101.28 -21.07
CA VAL A 425 -89.52 100.77 -22.31
C VAL A 425 -90.41 100.38 -23.53
N SER A 426 -90.17 100.79 -24.79
CA SER A 426 -89.14 101.64 -25.45
C SER A 426 -89.71 102.18 -26.80
N VAL A 427 -89.68 103.48 -27.11
CA VAL A 427 -88.52 104.30 -27.58
C VAL A 427 -88.11 103.90 -29.03
N VAL A 428 -88.57 104.61 -30.08
CA VAL A 428 -88.08 105.92 -30.64
C VAL A 428 -86.91 105.68 -31.62
N ASN A 429 -86.85 106.27 -32.82
CA ASN A 429 -86.77 107.73 -33.05
C ASN A 429 -87.29 108.25 -34.41
N ALA A 430 -87.32 109.59 -34.54
CA ALA A 430 -87.44 110.36 -35.77
C ALA A 430 -86.26 110.08 -36.74
N ILE A 431 -86.27 110.57 -38.00
CA ILE A 431 -85.97 111.97 -38.39
C ILE A 431 -86.69 112.33 -39.70
N ALA A 432 -86.83 113.62 -40.00
CA ALA A 432 -87.46 114.14 -41.20
C ALA A 432 -86.46 114.48 -42.33
N GLN A 433 -86.93 114.33 -43.59
CA GLN A 433 -86.60 115.14 -44.78
C GLN A 433 -85.27 114.90 -45.54
N ALA A 434 -85.35 115.05 -46.88
CA ALA A 434 -84.30 115.24 -47.92
C ALA A 434 -83.74 114.03 -48.74
N ASP A 435 -84.30 113.89 -49.96
CA ASP A 435 -83.67 113.85 -51.32
C ASP A 435 -82.86 112.67 -51.96
N GLU A 436 -83.26 112.41 -53.23
CA GLU A 436 -82.53 112.04 -54.50
C GLU A 436 -82.11 110.60 -54.99
N VAL A 437 -82.62 110.27 -56.22
CA VAL A 437 -81.95 109.67 -57.43
C VAL A 437 -81.99 108.13 -57.77
N GLU A 438 -81.77 107.81 -59.07
CA GLU A 438 -82.29 106.73 -59.97
C GLU A 438 -81.44 105.43 -60.16
N THR A 439 -81.93 104.40 -60.92
CA THR A 439 -81.36 103.84 -62.23
C THR A 439 -81.99 102.49 -62.77
N PRO A 440 -81.76 102.04 -64.05
CA PRO A 440 -82.49 100.94 -64.79
C PRO A 440 -81.63 99.84 -65.57
N SER A 441 -82.25 99.01 -66.46
CA SER A 441 -81.72 97.83 -67.25
C SER A 441 -82.58 97.47 -68.52
N ASP A 442 -82.37 96.51 -69.48
CA ASP A 442 -81.25 95.77 -70.19
C ASP A 442 -81.81 94.86 -71.36
N ASP A 443 -81.02 94.30 -72.32
CA ASP A 443 -81.44 93.48 -73.53
C ASP A 443 -80.32 92.60 -74.26
N SER A 444 -80.69 91.63 -75.16
CA SER A 444 -80.01 91.09 -76.41
C SER A 444 -79.00 89.86 -76.56
N ASN A 445 -79.18 89.07 -77.67
CA ASN A 445 -78.29 88.45 -78.74
C ASN A 445 -77.18 87.28 -78.70
N ASP A 446 -77.30 86.30 -79.66
CA ASP A 446 -76.37 85.65 -80.70
C ASP A 446 -75.23 84.54 -80.55
N ASP A 447 -74.72 84.00 -81.71
CA ASP A 447 -74.05 82.69 -82.15
C ASP A 447 -72.48 82.34 -82.03
N ASN A 448 -72.09 81.05 -82.31
CA ASN A 448 -70.79 80.42 -82.85
C ASN A 448 -69.60 79.85 -81.92
N GLU A 449 -68.57 79.12 -82.45
CA GLU A 449 -67.41 78.38 -81.76
C GLU A 449 -65.95 78.62 -82.36
N VAL A 450 -64.73 77.97 -82.14
CA VAL A 450 -64.05 76.75 -81.51
C VAL A 450 -62.46 77.02 -81.39
N ALA A 451 -61.36 76.29 -81.01
CA ALA A 451 -60.78 74.93 -80.63
C ALA A 451 -59.51 75.07 -79.63
N GLU A 452 -58.36 74.32 -79.47
CA GLU A 452 -57.55 73.21 -80.14
C GLU A 452 -56.49 72.43 -79.21
N SER A 453 -55.19 72.10 -79.59
CA SER A 453 -54.20 71.11 -78.97
C SER A 453 -52.78 71.66 -78.50
N ALA A 454 -51.62 71.01 -78.10
CA ALA A 454 -50.93 69.67 -77.88
C ALA A 454 -49.73 69.84 -76.83
N GLU A 455 -48.60 69.11 -76.50
CA GLU A 455 -47.77 67.83 -76.65
C GLU A 455 -46.58 67.88 -75.55
N SER A 456 -45.42 67.18 -75.31
CA SER A 456 -44.60 65.88 -75.40
C SER A 456 -43.23 66.10 -74.57
N GLU A 457 -42.16 65.32 -74.22
CA GLU A 457 -41.51 63.93 -74.07
C GLU A 457 -40.22 64.10 -73.10
N SER A 458 -39.21 63.29 -72.64
CA SER A 458 -38.61 61.90 -72.38
C SER A 458 -37.53 62.02 -71.21
N ALA A 459 -36.54 61.20 -70.70
CA ALA A 459 -35.78 59.89 -70.82
C ALA A 459 -35.24 59.45 -69.38
N GLN A 460 -34.20 58.65 -68.95
CA GLN A 460 -33.02 57.84 -69.45
C GLN A 460 -32.83 56.48 -68.63
N ASP A 461 -31.79 55.90 -67.94
CA ASP A 461 -30.34 56.10 -67.52
C ASP A 461 -29.62 54.74 -67.04
N GLU A 462 -28.42 54.67 -66.35
CA GLU A 462 -27.48 53.46 -66.33
C GLU A 462 -26.92 52.70 -65.00
N PRO A 463 -25.64 52.73 -64.46
CA PRO A 463 -24.84 51.52 -63.95
C PRO A 463 -24.15 51.46 -62.50
N GLY A 464 -23.42 50.36 -62.11
CA GLY A 464 -22.59 50.19 -60.82
C GLY A 464 -21.77 48.85 -60.56
N ASP A 465 -20.94 48.73 -59.47
CA ASP A 465 -20.05 47.58 -58.96
C ASP A 465 -19.66 47.72 -57.41
N SER A 466 -18.87 46.99 -56.54
CA SER A 466 -17.78 45.92 -56.41
C SER A 466 -17.90 45.13 -55.02
N GLU A 467 -17.02 44.40 -54.25
CA GLU A 467 -15.58 43.90 -54.10
C GLU A 467 -15.44 42.72 -53.01
N ASP A 468 -14.24 42.18 -52.58
CA ASP A 468 -13.99 40.94 -51.70
C ASP A 468 -12.55 40.91 -50.97
N ASN A 469 -11.94 40.07 -50.05
CA ASN A 469 -12.06 38.81 -49.19
C ASN A 469 -11.02 38.85 -47.95
N ASP A 470 -10.39 37.91 -47.13
CA ASP A 470 -10.23 36.43 -46.77
C ASP A 470 -9.43 36.18 -45.39
N ALA A 471 -9.17 34.92 -44.92
CA ALA A 471 -8.12 34.33 -43.95
C ALA A 471 -8.27 34.37 -42.37
N GLN A 472 -7.60 33.59 -41.44
CA GLN A 472 -6.97 32.21 -41.28
C GLN A 472 -6.51 31.90 -39.76
N ASP A 473 -6.13 30.63 -39.37
CA ASP A 473 -5.31 30.11 -38.18
C ASP A 473 -5.86 30.10 -36.70
N ALA A 474 -5.33 29.50 -35.58
CA ALA A 474 -4.49 28.30 -35.11
C ALA A 474 -4.26 28.35 -33.53
N ASP A 475 -3.70 27.45 -32.64
CA ASP A 475 -3.61 25.97 -32.34
C ASP A 475 -2.98 25.69 -30.88
N GLU A 476 -2.70 24.44 -30.41
CA GLU A 476 -1.86 23.96 -29.20
C GLU A 476 -2.43 24.04 -27.70
N GLN A 477 -2.03 23.38 -26.55
CA GLN A 477 -1.20 22.20 -26.05
C GLN A 477 -1.45 21.85 -24.51
N HIS A 478 -1.02 20.69 -23.90
CA HIS A 478 -1.07 20.25 -22.43
C HIS A 478 0.07 19.19 -22.05
N ASP A 479 0.32 18.47 -20.91
CA ASP A 479 -0.31 18.03 -19.60
C ASP A 479 0.73 17.47 -18.52
N GLU A 480 0.38 16.96 -17.29
CA GLU A 480 1.32 16.41 -16.20
C GLU A 480 0.83 15.22 -15.29
N GLU A 481 1.79 14.46 -14.66
CA GLU A 481 1.77 13.31 -13.66
C GLU A 481 0.64 12.25 -13.59
#